data_AF-X1IW52-F1
#
_entry.id   AF-X1IW52-F1
#
_cell.length_a   1.000
_cell.length_b   1.000
_cell.length_c   1.000
_cell.angle_alpha   90.00
_cell.angle_beta   90.00
_cell.angle_gamma   90.00
#
_symmetry.space_group_name_H-M   'P 1'
#
loop_
_entity.id
_entity.type
_entity.pdbx_description
1 polymer ?
#
loop_
_entity_poly.entity_id
_entity_poly.type
_entity_poly.pdbx_seq_one_letter_code
_entity_poly.pdbx_strand_id
1 'polypeptide(L)'
;MFCPMIKGECKGSECRDWDGEKQKCIAQVDRERTEQRDAQLEKWIAMQKEFLHLTRMSEVWNKVQFNIVLLNPTVPDEIKDAIRKAMAAPSGEVAEQLLREAGLLE
;
A
#
# COMPACT_ATOMS: atom_id res chain seq x y z
N MET A 1 -12.60 24.96 -18.88
CA MET A 1 -11.95 23.97 -19.77
C MET A 1 -11.28 24.76 -20.88
N PHE A 2 -9.96 24.66 -21.06
CA PHE A 2 -9.22 25.49 -22.02
C PHE A 2 -8.17 24.67 -22.78
N CYS A 3 -7.75 25.20 -23.92
CA CYS A 3 -6.68 24.65 -24.74
C CYS A 3 -5.33 25.25 -24.33
N PRO A 4 -4.26 24.45 -24.24
CA PRO A 4 -2.94 24.93 -23.81
C PRO A 4 -2.37 26.04 -24.72
N MET A 5 -2.81 26.09 -25.99
CA MET A 5 -2.41 27.07 -26.99
C MET A 5 -3.45 28.19 -27.10
N ILE A 6 -3.00 29.46 -27.09
CA ILE A 6 -3.76 30.71 -26.84
C ILE A 6 -4.94 30.97 -27.82
N LYS A 7 -5.12 30.18 -28.88
CA LYS A 7 -6.14 30.41 -29.92
C LYS A 7 -7.09 29.23 -30.19
N GLY A 8 -7.07 28.19 -29.36
CA GLY A 8 -7.95 27.03 -29.54
C GLY A 8 -9.19 27.06 -28.65
N GLU A 9 -10.32 26.59 -29.17
CA GLU A 9 -11.54 26.34 -28.38
C GLU A 9 -11.72 24.85 -28.11
N CYS A 10 -12.23 24.53 -26.91
CA CYS A 10 -12.56 23.16 -26.53
C CYS A 10 -13.93 22.75 -27.09
N LYS A 11 -13.95 21.74 -27.98
CA LYS A 11 -15.19 21.12 -28.47
C LYS A 11 -15.28 19.68 -27.98
N GLY A 12 -15.92 19.49 -26.82
CA GLY A 12 -15.89 18.22 -26.11
C GLY A 12 -14.56 18.06 -25.39
N SER A 13 -13.86 16.94 -25.62
CA SER A 13 -12.54 16.64 -25.01
C SER A 13 -11.34 17.10 -25.84
N GLU A 14 -11.56 17.53 -27.09
CA GLU A 14 -10.51 17.91 -28.04
C GLU A 14 -10.44 19.44 -28.21
N CYS A 15 -9.22 19.93 -28.40
CA CYS A 15 -8.93 21.29 -28.85
C CYS A 15 -9.08 21.38 -30.36
N ARG A 16 -9.77 22.41 -30.86
CA ARG A 16 -9.82 22.74 -32.28
C ARG A 16 -9.17 24.09 -32.56
N ASP A 17 -8.64 24.15 -33.78
CA ASP A 17 -7.99 25.25 -34.51
C ASP A 17 -6.46 25.35 -34.42
N TRP A 18 -5.90 25.38 -35.64
CA TRP A 18 -4.56 25.79 -36.11
C TRP A 18 -3.37 24.83 -36.11
N ASP A 19 -3.39 23.72 -35.38
CA ASP A 19 -2.33 22.71 -35.49
C ASP A 19 -2.93 21.35 -35.85
N GLY A 20 -2.26 20.59 -36.72
CA GLY A 20 -2.72 19.27 -37.16
C GLY A 20 -2.75 18.22 -36.04
N GLU A 21 -2.30 18.59 -34.84
CA GLU A 21 -2.31 17.76 -33.64
C GLU A 21 -3.63 17.88 -32.86
N LYS A 22 -4.29 16.74 -32.65
CA LYS A 22 -5.46 16.65 -31.76
C LYS A 22 -5.03 16.75 -30.29
N GLN A 23 -4.91 17.96 -29.77
CA GLN A 23 -4.65 18.17 -28.35
C GLN A 23 -5.92 17.96 -27.51
N LYS A 24 -5.77 17.49 -26.27
CA LYS A 24 -6.89 17.37 -25.32
C LYS A 24 -7.05 18.67 -24.52
N CYS A 25 -8.28 18.95 -24.14
CA CYS A 25 -8.59 20.02 -23.21
C CYS A 25 -7.95 19.77 -21.83
N ILE A 26 -7.44 20.81 -21.16
CA ILE A 26 -6.70 20.64 -19.90
C ILE A 26 -7.55 19.99 -18.80
N ALA A 27 -8.84 20.30 -18.72
CA ALA A 27 -9.73 19.63 -17.76
C ALA A 27 -9.87 18.11 -18.02
N GLN A 28 -9.76 17.69 -19.28
CA GLN A 28 -9.74 16.26 -19.63
C GLN A 28 -8.40 15.63 -19.26
N VAL A 29 -7.28 16.32 -19.51
CA VAL A 29 -5.95 15.86 -19.11
C VAL A 29 -5.85 15.71 -17.59
N ASP A 30 -6.35 16.68 -16.82
CA ASP A 30 -6.34 16.65 -15.36
C ASP A 30 -7.24 15.53 -14.83
N ARG A 31 -8.41 15.31 -15.46
CA ARG A 31 -9.28 14.19 -15.12
C ARG A 31 -8.61 12.85 -15.37
N GLU A 32 -8.02 12.64 -16.54
CA GLU A 32 -7.32 11.40 -16.88
C GLU A 32 -6.14 11.15 -15.95
N ARG A 33 -5.38 12.19 -15.59
CA ARG A 33 -4.29 12.09 -14.60
C ARG A 33 -4.81 11.72 -13.23
N THR A 34 -5.94 12.28 -12.81
CA THR A 34 -6.57 11.97 -11.52
C THR A 34 -7.05 10.52 -11.50
N GLU A 35 -7.77 10.07 -12.54
CA GLU A 35 -8.23 8.68 -12.67
C GLU A 35 -7.05 7.69 -12.69
N GLN A 36 -5.96 8.01 -13.39
CA GLN A 36 -4.75 7.17 -13.39
C GLN A 36 -4.07 7.12 -12.02
N ARG A 37 -3.97 8.25 -11.31
CA ARG A 37 -3.40 8.31 -9.97
C ARG A 37 -4.24 7.50 -8.99
N ASP A 38 -5.56 7.64 -9.05
CA ASP A 38 -6.47 6.94 -8.14
C ASP A 38 -6.42 5.42 -8.40
N ALA A 39 -6.37 4.99 -9.67
CA ALA A 39 -6.18 3.59 -10.02
C ALA A 39 -4.81 3.03 -9.57
N GLN A 40 -3.75 3.84 -9.56
CA GLN A 40 -2.46 3.44 -9.00
C GLN A 40 -2.52 3.33 -7.47
N LEU A 41 -3.21 4.26 -6.80
CA LEU A 41 -3.38 4.24 -5.35
C LEU A 41 -4.15 2.99 -4.90
N GLU A 42 -5.21 2.61 -5.60
CA GLU A 42 -5.97 1.38 -5.32
C GLU A 42 -5.10 0.13 -5.42
N LYS A 43 -4.23 0.04 -6.44
CA LYS A 43 -3.27 -1.07 -6.58
C LYS A 43 -2.26 -1.10 -5.43
N TRP A 44 -1.77 0.06 -5.00
CA TRP A 44 -0.86 0.16 -3.86
C TRP A 44 -1.54 -0.28 -2.56
N ILE A 45 -2.79 0.13 -2.32
CA ILE A 45 -3.57 -0.29 -1.15
C ILE A 45 -3.78 -1.82 -1.16
N ALA A 46 -4.11 -2.40 -2.32
CA ALA A 46 -4.27 -3.85 -2.44
C ALA A 46 -2.97 -4.60 -2.12
N MET A 47 -1.83 -4.12 -2.65
CA MET A 47 -0.51 -4.70 -2.36
C MET A 47 -0.14 -4.57 -0.88
N GLN A 48 -0.43 -3.45 -0.23
CA GLN A 48 -0.19 -3.26 1.21
C GLN A 48 -1.04 -4.24 2.05
N LYS A 49 -2.31 -4.45 1.70
CA LYS A 49 -3.18 -5.44 2.37
C LYS A 49 -2.62 -6.86 2.25
N GLU A 50 -2.13 -7.24 1.07
CA GLU A 50 -1.51 -8.54 0.85
C GLU A 50 -0.19 -8.68 1.62
N PHE A 51 0.65 -7.65 1.64
CA PHE A 51 1.88 -7.62 2.43
C PHE A 51 1.61 -7.77 3.93
N LEU A 52 0.60 -7.09 4.45
CA LEU A 52 0.17 -7.21 5.86
C LEU A 52 -0.33 -8.62 6.17
N HIS A 53 -1.09 -9.23 5.25
CA HIS A 53 -1.54 -10.60 5.39
C HIS A 53 -0.36 -11.59 5.47
N LEU A 54 0.62 -11.46 4.56
CA LEU A 54 1.83 -12.29 4.57
C LEU A 54 2.67 -12.08 5.83
N THR A 55 2.78 -10.83 6.31
CA THR A 55 3.48 -10.51 7.55
C THR A 55 2.81 -11.18 8.75
N ARG A 56 1.47 -11.10 8.85
CA ARG A 56 0.71 -11.77 9.92
C ARG A 56 0.87 -13.28 9.88
N MET A 57 0.85 -13.89 8.68
CA MET A 57 1.13 -15.31 8.53
C MET A 57 2.55 -15.68 8.97
N SER A 58 3.54 -14.84 8.64
CA SER A 58 4.93 -15.02 9.07
C SER A 58 5.06 -14.94 10.59
N GLU A 59 4.39 -14.00 11.25
CA GLU A 59 4.35 -13.91 12.72
C GLU A 59 3.74 -15.14 13.37
N VAL A 60 2.61 -15.64 12.83
CA VAL A 60 1.97 -16.88 13.31
C VAL A 60 2.90 -18.07 13.12
N TRP A 61 3.55 -18.19 11.96
CA TRP A 61 4.51 -19.25 11.69
C TRP A 61 5.72 -19.20 12.65
N ASN A 62 6.27 -18.01 12.88
CA ASN A 62 7.37 -17.81 13.82
C ASN A 62 6.94 -18.20 15.24
N LYS A 63 5.73 -17.84 15.69
CA LYS A 63 5.19 -18.28 16.99
C LYS A 63 5.09 -19.81 17.09
N VAL A 64 4.64 -20.49 16.03
CA VAL A 64 4.57 -21.97 16.00
C VAL A 64 5.97 -22.58 16.11
N GLN A 65 6.93 -22.09 15.33
CA GLN A 65 8.32 -22.57 15.37
C GLN A 65 8.95 -22.35 16.77
N PHE A 66 8.77 -21.17 17.36
CA PHE A 66 9.27 -20.90 18.70
C PHE A 66 8.61 -21.79 19.76
N ASN A 67 7.30 -22.05 19.67
CA ASN A 67 6.63 -22.99 20.59
C ASN A 67 7.18 -24.41 20.48
N ILE A 68 7.51 -24.89 19.28
CA ILE A 68 8.17 -26.21 19.10
C ILE A 68 9.53 -26.23 19.82
N VAL A 69 10.33 -25.17 19.69
CA VAL A 69 11.63 -25.06 20.36
C VAL A 69 11.47 -25.00 21.89
N LEU A 70 10.48 -24.25 22.38
CA LEU A 70 10.21 -24.11 23.81
C LEU A 70 9.74 -25.42 24.48
N LEU A 71 9.02 -26.26 23.74
CA LEU A 71 8.57 -27.57 24.22
C LEU A 71 9.64 -28.67 24.15
N ASN A 72 10.79 -28.40 23.50
CA ASN A 72 11.85 -29.37 23.38
C ASN A 72 12.69 -29.46 24.69
N PRO A 73 12.75 -30.64 25.35
CA PRO A 73 13.49 -30.82 26.59
C PRO A 73 15.01 -30.74 26.41
N THR A 74 15.54 -30.91 25.20
CA THR A 74 17.00 -30.85 24.95
C THR A 74 17.55 -29.43 24.79
N VAL A 75 16.66 -28.44 24.67
CA VAL A 75 17.05 -27.03 24.51
C VAL A 75 17.32 -26.41 25.89
N PRO A 76 18.50 -25.78 26.10
CA PRO A 76 18.84 -25.12 27.37
C PRO A 76 17.86 -24.00 27.74
N ASP A 77 17.65 -23.80 29.05
CA ASP A 77 16.69 -22.80 29.55
C ASP A 77 17.08 -21.36 29.19
N GLU A 78 18.37 -21.07 29.09
CA GLU A 78 18.91 -19.77 28.65
C GLU A 78 18.43 -19.40 27.23
N ILE A 79 18.37 -20.40 26.33
CA ILE A 79 17.87 -20.23 24.96
C ILE A 79 16.35 -20.08 24.96
N LYS A 80 15.65 -20.84 25.81
CA LYS A 80 14.18 -20.71 25.97
C LYS A 80 13.80 -19.31 26.49
N ASP A 81 14.57 -18.76 27.42
CA ASP A 81 14.33 -17.41 27.96
C ASP A 81 14.63 -16.31 26.94
N ALA A 82 15.67 -16.46 26.12
CA ALA A 82 15.93 -15.55 25.01
C ALA A 82 14.77 -15.54 24.00
N ILE A 83 14.22 -16.72 23.67
CA ILE A 83 13.08 -16.86 22.78
C ILE A 83 11.81 -16.21 23.38
N ARG A 84 11.52 -16.45 24.67
CA ARG A 84 10.39 -15.82 25.36
C ARG A 84 10.47 -14.29 25.34
N LYS A 85 11.66 -13.73 25.55
CA LYS A 85 11.90 -12.27 25.46
C LYS A 85 11.69 -11.75 24.05
N ALA A 86 12.15 -12.45 23.02
CA ALA A 86 11.95 -12.07 21.63
C ALA A 86 10.47 -12.11 21.22
N MET A 87 9.71 -13.10 21.70
CA MET A 87 8.27 -13.22 21.45
C MET A 87 7.43 -12.16 22.19
N ALA A 88 7.96 -11.60 23.29
CA ALA A 88 7.30 -10.54 24.06
C ALA A 88 7.54 -9.13 23.47
N ALA A 89 8.37 -9.00 22.43
CA ALA A 89 8.60 -7.72 21.76
C ALA A 89 7.37 -7.32 20.90
N PRO A 90 6.86 -6.08 21.00
CA PRO A 90 5.73 -5.63 20.21
C PRO A 90 6.18 -5.39 18.76
N SER A 91 5.77 -6.25 17.83
CA SER A 91 6.13 -6.12 16.41
C SER A 91 4.92 -6.00 15.48
N GLY A 92 3.87 -6.80 15.67
CA GLY A 92 2.66 -6.75 14.84
C GLY A 92 1.59 -5.75 15.29
N GLU A 93 1.27 -5.72 16.58
CA GLU A 93 0.16 -4.90 17.12
C GLU A 93 0.41 -3.40 16.98
N VAL A 94 1.66 -2.94 17.14
CA VAL A 94 2.01 -1.52 16.97
C VAL A 94 1.90 -1.10 15.50
N ALA A 95 2.30 -1.96 14.57
CA ALA A 95 2.15 -1.68 13.14
C ALA A 95 0.68 -1.67 12.72
N GLU A 96 -0.13 -2.62 13.21
CA GLU A 96 -1.58 -2.64 12.95
C GLU A 96 -2.28 -1.39 13.52
N GLN A 97 -1.92 -0.98 14.74
CA GLN A 97 -2.48 0.22 15.36
C GLN A 97 -2.13 1.49 14.59
N LEU A 98 -0.87 1.67 14.17
CA LEU A 98 -0.47 2.82 13.35
C LEU A 98 -1.21 2.88 12.00
N LEU A 99 -1.53 1.72 11.40
CA LEU A 99 -2.28 1.65 10.15
C LEU A 99 -3.78 1.96 10.34
N ARG A 100 -4.38 1.57 11.48
CA ARG A 100 -5.75 1.98 11.85
C ARG A 100 -5.82 3.47 12.18
N GLU A 101 -4.86 4.01 12.92
CA GLU A 101 -4.76 5.44 13.24
C GLU A 101 -4.59 6.30 11.97
N ALA A 102 -3.91 5.78 10.95
CA ALA A 102 -3.78 6.40 9.64
C ALA A 102 -5.02 6.23 8.73
N GLY A 103 -6.05 5.49 9.17
CA GLY A 103 -7.27 5.22 8.38
C GLY A 103 -7.06 4.27 7.20
N LEU A 104 -6.00 3.46 7.21
CA LEU A 104 -5.63 2.54 6.12
C LEU A 104 -6.18 1.12 6.34
N LEU A 105 -6.63 0.80 7.56
CA LEU A 105 -7.32 -0.42 7.95
C LEU A 105 -8.56 -0.07 8.80
N GLU A 106 -9.66 -0.81 8.62
CA GLU A 106 -10.86 -0.75 9.48
C GLU A 106 -10.64 -1.47 10.81
#